data_AF-A0A0A9YX23-F1
#
_entry.id   AF-A0A0A9YX23-F1
#
_cell.length_a   1.000
_cell.length_b   1.000
_cell.length_c   1.000
_cell.angle_alpha   90.00
_cell.angle_beta   90.00
_cell.angle_gamma   90.00
#
_symmetry.space_group_name_H-M   'P 1'
#
loop_
_entity.id
_entity.type
_entity.pdbx_description
1 polymer ?
#
loop_
_entity_poly.entity_id
_entity_poly.type
_entity_poly.pdbx_seq_one_letter_code
_entity_poly.pdbx_strand_id
1 'polypeptide(L)'
;MTVSVKRIAQKKCIVRKLAVLEVLGKVTDICSDKTGTLTENKMVVKKAVIGVDEIYLVTGAPYDVHGDFQLTTSGSPASSCIANEPLNMSHLYPDHPYIYEYLRCAALCSTTILHLSEEDMDMLAGSGNPTEVAIQAMT
;
A
#
# COMPACT_ATOMS: atom_id res chain seq x y z
N MET A 1 -12.06 13.97 -37.35
CA MET A 1 -11.32 12.95 -36.56
C MET A 1 -10.24 13.57 -35.66
N THR A 2 -9.48 14.58 -36.11
CA THR A 2 -8.38 15.22 -35.34
C THR A 2 -8.82 15.85 -34.00
N VAL A 3 -10.02 16.43 -33.94
CA VAL A 3 -10.59 16.98 -32.70
C VAL A 3 -10.83 15.88 -31.64
N SER A 4 -11.32 14.72 -32.07
CA SER A 4 -11.57 13.57 -31.21
C SER A 4 -10.27 13.00 -30.62
N VAL A 5 -9.21 12.95 -31.42
CA VAL A 5 -7.87 12.52 -30.99
C VAL A 5 -7.31 13.45 -29.93
N LYS A 6 -7.41 14.77 -30.13
CA LYS A 6 -6.95 15.77 -29.15
C LYS A 6 -7.69 15.63 -27.82
N ARG A 7 -9.00 15.37 -27.86
CA ARG A 7 -9.83 15.15 -26.66
C ARG A 7 -9.47 13.87 -25.91
N ILE A 8 -9.13 12.80 -26.61
CA ILE A 8 -8.73 11.51 -26.01
C ILE A 8 -7.32 11.62 -25.41
N ALA A 9 -6.41 12.33 -26.07
CA ALA A 9 -5.07 12.62 -25.54
C ALA A 9 -5.10 13.42 -24.22
N GLN A 10 -6.01 14.39 -24.10
CA GLN A 10 -6.23 15.12 -22.84
C GLN A 10 -6.67 14.23 -21.67
N LYS A 11 -7.21 13.04 -21.95
CA LYS A 11 -7.58 12.03 -20.94
C LYS A 11 -6.47 11.00 -20.70
N LYS A 12 -5.20 11.37 -20.92
CA LYS A 12 -4.03 10.49 -20.77
C LYS A 12 -4.05 9.24 -21.67
N CYS A 13 -4.77 9.29 -22.80
CA CYS A 13 -4.83 8.17 -23.76
C CYS A 13 -4.13 8.54 -25.07
N ILE A 14 -2.96 7.94 -25.32
CA ILE A 14 -2.17 8.18 -26.52
C ILE A 14 -2.58 7.21 -27.62
N VAL A 15 -3.20 7.74 -28.68
CA VAL A 15 -3.67 6.95 -29.82
C VAL A 15 -2.56 6.88 -30.89
N ARG A 16 -1.93 5.72 -31.03
CA ARG A 16 -0.85 5.50 -32.03
C ARG A 16 -1.34 5.27 -33.45
N LYS A 17 -2.56 4.75 -33.62
CA LYS A 17 -3.18 4.47 -34.93
C LYS A 17 -4.63 4.95 -34.91
N LEU A 18 -4.98 5.89 -35.80
CA LEU A 18 -6.32 6.50 -35.82
C LEU A 18 -7.45 5.50 -36.02
N ALA A 19 -7.22 4.44 -36.81
CA ALA A 19 -8.19 3.37 -37.06
C ALA A 19 -8.63 2.61 -35.80
N VAL A 20 -7.83 2.65 -34.72
CA VAL A 20 -8.18 1.96 -33.45
C VAL A 20 -9.35 2.63 -32.74
N LEU A 21 -9.62 3.92 -33.00
CA LEU A 21 -10.72 4.63 -32.35
C LEU A 21 -12.10 4.06 -32.69
N GLU A 22 -12.28 3.56 -33.91
CA GLU A 22 -13.53 2.92 -34.32
C GLU A 22 -13.68 1.54 -33.67
N VAL A 23 -12.58 0.79 -33.59
CA VAL A 23 -12.55 -0.56 -32.99
C VAL A 23 -12.78 -0.49 -31.48
N LEU A 24 -12.20 0.50 -30.80
CA LEU A 24 -12.37 0.69 -29.35
C LEU A 24 -13.83 0.86 -28.94
N GLY A 25 -14.67 1.45 -29.81
CA GLY A 25 -16.12 1.60 -29.56
C GLY A 25 -16.92 0.30 -29.66
N LYS A 26 -16.33 -0.79 -30.17
CA LYS A 26 -16.96 -2.11 -30.33
C LYS A 26 -16.39 -3.17 -29.38
N VAL A 27 -15.49 -2.79 -28.47
CA VAL A 27 -14.87 -3.71 -27.50
C VAL A 27 -15.93 -4.14 -26.47
N THR A 28 -16.09 -5.45 -26.29
CA THR A 28 -16.97 -6.06 -25.28
C THR A 28 -16.21 -6.59 -24.06
N ASP A 29 -14.92 -6.89 -24.24
CA ASP A 29 -14.08 -7.55 -23.25
C ASP A 29 -12.79 -6.76 -23.04
N ILE A 30 -12.45 -6.46 -21.79
CA ILE A 30 -11.22 -5.74 -21.42
C ILE A 30 -10.35 -6.66 -20.57
N CYS A 31 -9.27 -7.13 -21.16
CA CYS A 31 -8.21 -7.82 -20.42
C CYS A 31 -7.19 -6.78 -19.94
N SER A 32 -7.19 -6.51 -18.63
CA SER A 32 -6.20 -5.63 -18.00
C SER A 32 -5.20 -6.46 -17.21
N ASP A 33 -3.94 -6.04 -17.22
CA ASP A 33 -2.98 -6.53 -16.23
C ASP A 33 -3.35 -5.99 -14.84
N LYS A 34 -2.92 -6.68 -13.78
CA LYS A 34 -3.18 -6.27 -12.40
C LYS A 34 -2.19 -5.19 -11.96
N THR A 35 -0.90 -5.52 -12.00
CA THR A 35 0.14 -4.73 -11.37
C THR A 35 0.54 -3.54 -12.24
N GLY A 36 0.42 -2.33 -11.73
CA GLY A 36 0.72 -1.11 -12.50
C GLY A 36 -0.38 -0.66 -13.47
N THR A 37 -1.52 -1.36 -13.48
CA THR A 37 -2.74 -0.93 -14.21
C THR A 37 -3.96 -0.88 -13.30
N LEU A 38 -4.36 -2.00 -12.68
CA LEU A 38 -5.45 -2.03 -11.69
C LEU A 38 -4.97 -1.59 -10.30
N THR A 39 -3.71 -1.87 -9.98
CA THR A 39 -3.05 -1.40 -8.75
C THR A 39 -1.91 -0.45 -9.10
N GLU A 40 -1.56 0.43 -8.16
CA GLU A 40 -0.49 1.42 -8.34
C GLU A 40 0.93 0.80 -8.33
N ASN A 41 1.04 -0.54 -8.27
CA ASN A 41 2.31 -1.25 -8.05
C ASN A 41 3.07 -0.77 -6.79
N LYS A 42 2.31 -0.35 -5.77
CA LYS A 42 2.84 0.00 -4.45
C LYS A 42 2.28 -0.97 -3.43
N MET A 43 3.16 -1.68 -2.73
CA MET A 43 2.77 -2.66 -1.72
C MET A 43 2.54 -1.97 -0.38
N VAL A 44 1.60 -2.49 0.42
CA VAL A 44 1.26 -1.97 1.76
C VAL A 44 0.98 -3.15 2.67
N VAL A 45 1.54 -3.12 3.88
CA VAL A 45 1.14 -4.07 4.93
C VAL A 45 -0.22 -3.65 5.46
N LYS A 46 -1.20 -4.56 5.43
CA LYS A 46 -2.56 -4.28 5.93
C LYS A 46 -2.90 -4.99 7.23
N LYS A 47 -2.27 -6.15 7.47
CA LYS A 47 -2.46 -6.94 8.68
C LYS A 47 -1.16 -7.63 9.06
N ALA A 48 -0.87 -7.69 10.34
CA ALA A 48 0.21 -8.48 10.91
C ALA A 48 -0.36 -9.42 11.97
N VAL A 49 0.06 -10.68 11.94
CA VAL A 49 -0.26 -11.66 12.99
C VAL A 49 0.99 -11.82 13.83
N ILE A 50 0.90 -11.47 15.10
CA ILE A 50 2.04 -11.42 16.02
C ILE A 50 1.68 -12.23 17.26
N GLY A 51 2.63 -13.01 17.79
CA GLY A 51 2.34 -13.91 18.91
C GLY A 51 1.46 -15.11 18.51
N VAL A 52 0.50 -15.47 19.37
CA VAL A 52 -0.32 -16.68 19.18
C VAL A 52 -1.60 -16.41 18.39
N ASP A 53 -2.36 -15.36 18.76
CA ASP A 53 -3.67 -15.06 18.16
C ASP A 53 -3.96 -13.56 18.03
N GLU A 54 -2.92 -12.70 18.05
CA GLU A 54 -3.10 -11.25 17.95
C GLU A 54 -3.00 -10.80 16.48
N ILE A 55 -4.11 -10.28 15.97
CA ILE A 55 -4.17 -9.69 14.63
C ILE A 55 -4.16 -8.18 14.76
N TYR A 56 -3.10 -7.57 14.26
CA TYR A 56 -2.98 -6.12 14.15
C TYR A 56 -3.40 -5.66 12.76
N LEU A 57 -4.29 -4.68 12.70
CA LEU A 57 -4.53 -3.89 11.50
C LEU A 57 -3.44 -2.83 11.41
N VAL A 58 -2.86 -2.69 10.22
CA VAL A 58 -1.84 -1.69 9.94
C VAL A 58 -2.47 -0.60 9.09
N THR A 59 -2.50 0.63 9.62
CA THR A 59 -2.97 1.80 8.90
C THR A 59 -1.83 2.42 8.06
N GLY A 60 -2.15 3.43 7.27
CA GLY A 60 -1.18 4.07 6.37
C GLY A 60 -1.36 3.67 4.90
N ALA A 61 -0.94 4.60 4.04
CA ALA A 61 -0.89 4.44 2.60
C ALA A 61 0.48 3.89 2.14
N PRO A 62 0.63 3.48 0.87
CA PRO A 62 1.95 3.08 0.39
C PRO A 62 2.93 4.25 0.44
N TYR A 63 4.10 4.01 1.03
CA TYR A 63 5.14 5.01 1.29
C TYR A 63 4.72 6.13 2.25
N ASP A 64 3.63 5.96 2.99
CA ASP A 64 3.24 6.92 4.02
C ASP A 64 4.26 6.86 5.18
N VAL A 65 4.65 8.02 5.71
CA VAL A 65 5.47 8.11 6.93
C VAL A 65 4.61 7.80 8.17
N HIS A 66 3.29 7.90 8.04
CA HIS A 66 2.34 7.70 9.12
C HIS A 66 1.59 6.37 8.97
N GLY A 67 1.70 5.53 9.99
CA GLY A 67 0.98 4.27 10.11
C GLY A 67 0.95 3.83 11.56
N ASP A 68 -0.17 3.25 11.98
CA ASP A 68 -0.39 2.76 13.33
C ASP A 68 -0.81 1.28 13.31
N PHE A 69 -0.50 0.60 14.40
CA PHE A 69 -0.96 -0.76 14.67
C PHE A 69 -2.20 -0.71 15.56
N GLN A 70 -3.29 -1.34 15.12
CA GLN A 70 -4.54 -1.42 15.88
C GLN A 70 -4.86 -2.90 16.14
N LEU A 71 -4.93 -3.28 17.42
CA LEU A 71 -5.28 -4.65 17.79
C LEU A 71 -6.74 -4.93 17.43
N THR A 72 -6.98 -6.00 16.68
CA THR A 72 -8.33 -6.51 16.43
C THR A 72 -8.75 -7.37 17.61
N THR A 73 -9.82 -6.99 18.31
CA THR A 73 -10.44 -7.88 19.30
C THR A 73 -11.35 -8.89 18.60
N SER A 74 -11.18 -10.16 18.93
CA SER A 74 -11.96 -11.29 18.38
C SER A 74 -13.41 -11.29 18.90
N GLY A 75 -14.20 -10.32 18.46
CA GLY A 75 -15.65 -10.26 18.71
C GLY A 75 -16.45 -10.87 17.55
N SER A 76 -16.45 -12.20 17.42
CA SER A 76 -17.29 -12.98 16.48
C SER A 76 -17.00 -12.78 14.97
N PRO A 77 -16.98 -13.84 14.14
CA PRO A 77 -16.49 -13.79 12.75
C PRO A 77 -17.40 -13.05 11.74
N ALA A 78 -18.48 -12.41 12.20
CA ALA A 78 -19.48 -11.75 11.35
C ALA A 78 -19.72 -10.27 11.69
N SER A 79 -19.04 -9.73 12.69
CA SER A 79 -19.17 -8.33 13.10
C SER A 79 -17.89 -7.60 12.70
N SER A 80 -18.02 -6.48 11.98
CA SER A 80 -16.95 -5.55 11.66
C SER A 80 -15.92 -5.49 12.78
N CYS A 81 -14.69 -5.89 12.49
CA CYS A 81 -13.55 -5.82 13.41
C CYS A 81 -13.51 -4.41 14.02
N ILE A 82 -13.80 -4.31 15.31
CA ILE A 82 -13.66 -3.06 16.06
C ILE A 82 -12.15 -2.88 16.20
N ALA A 83 -11.60 -1.99 15.40
CA ALA A 83 -10.24 -1.52 15.60
C ALA A 83 -10.21 -0.78 16.94
N ASN A 84 -9.39 -1.26 17.87
CA ASN A 84 -9.11 -0.53 19.10
C ASN A 84 -8.29 0.74 18.78
N GLU A 85 -8.10 1.59 19.79
CA GLU A 85 -7.19 2.74 19.68
C GLU A 85 -5.80 2.33 19.18
N PRO A 86 -5.11 3.20 18.43
CA PRO A 86 -3.76 2.94 17.93
C PRO A 86 -2.80 2.62 19.09
N LEU A 87 -1.92 1.65 18.89
CA LEU A 87 -0.91 1.31 19.88
C LEU A 87 0.03 2.49 20.13
N ASN A 88 0.37 2.73 21.39
CA ASN A 88 1.39 3.70 21.72
C ASN A 88 2.79 3.11 21.45
N MET A 89 3.42 3.56 20.37
CA MET A 89 4.74 3.08 19.92
C MET A 89 5.89 3.47 20.86
N SER A 90 5.71 4.51 21.69
CA SER A 90 6.74 5.05 22.59
C SER A 90 7.08 4.12 23.76
N HIS A 91 6.14 3.25 24.14
CA HIS A 91 6.25 2.35 25.30
C HIS A 91 6.00 0.89 24.91
N LEU A 92 6.35 0.48 23.68
CA LEU A 92 6.19 -0.91 23.21
C LEU A 92 6.89 -1.93 24.10
N TYR A 93 8.03 -1.56 24.69
CA TYR A 93 8.68 -2.38 25.70
C TYR A 93 8.56 -1.67 27.05
N PRO A 94 8.02 -2.32 28.11
CA PRO A 94 7.75 -3.76 28.22
C PRO A 94 6.31 -4.21 27.87
N ASP A 95 5.41 -3.28 27.50
CA ASP A 95 3.97 -3.55 27.46
C ASP A 95 3.55 -4.54 26.35
N HIS A 96 4.26 -4.52 25.21
CA HIS A 96 4.03 -5.39 24.07
C HIS A 96 5.37 -5.92 23.50
N PRO A 97 5.99 -6.92 24.17
CA PRO A 97 7.33 -7.40 23.78
C PRO A 97 7.37 -8.08 22.41
N TYR A 98 6.27 -8.73 22.00
CA TYR A 98 6.22 -9.46 20.73
C TYR A 98 6.19 -8.54 19.50
N ILE A 99 5.42 -7.44 19.55
CA ILE A 99 5.42 -6.45 18.47
C ILE A 99 6.75 -5.71 18.41
N TYR A 100 7.38 -5.42 19.56
CA TYR A 100 8.71 -4.82 19.60
C TYR A 100 9.73 -5.71 18.86
N GLU A 101 9.79 -7.00 19.19
CA GLU A 101 10.72 -7.91 18.49
C GLU A 101 10.34 -8.12 17.02
N TYR A 102 9.04 -8.15 16.69
CA TYR A 102 8.59 -8.22 15.30
C TYR A 102 9.09 -7.01 14.48
N LEU A 103 8.88 -5.79 14.98
CA LEU A 103 9.32 -4.56 14.33
C LEU A 103 10.85 -4.49 14.25
N ARG A 104 11.56 -4.93 15.29
CA ARG A 104 13.02 -5.01 15.29
C ARG A 104 13.54 -5.99 14.24
N CYS A 105 12.92 -7.16 14.11
CA CYS A 105 13.26 -8.11 13.05
C CYS A 105 12.99 -7.53 11.66
N ALA A 106 11.82 -6.92 11.45
CA ALA A 106 11.47 -6.25 10.19
C ALA A 106 12.48 -5.15 9.82
N ALA A 107 12.85 -4.32 10.80
CA ALA A 107 13.82 -3.25 10.64
C ALA A 107 15.22 -3.77 10.25
N LEU A 108 15.68 -4.84 10.88
CA LEU A 108 17.04 -5.38 10.67
C LEU A 108 17.17 -6.33 9.48
N CYS A 109 16.11 -7.05 9.12
CA CYS A 109 16.11 -8.03 8.03
C CYS A 109 15.69 -7.44 6.68
N SER A 110 16.12 -6.21 6.38
CA SER A 110 15.80 -5.52 5.14
C SER A 110 17.05 -4.93 4.52
N THR A 111 17.11 -4.93 3.19
CA THR A 111 18.14 -4.23 2.41
C THR A 111 17.63 -2.91 1.85
N THR A 112 16.37 -2.58 2.14
CA THR A 112 15.69 -1.40 1.63
C THR A 112 16.21 -0.13 2.29
N ILE A 113 16.41 0.90 1.47
CA ILE A 113 16.78 2.24 1.92
C ILE A 113 15.64 3.19 1.60
N LEU A 114 15.00 3.72 2.64
CA LEU A 114 13.97 4.75 2.56
C LEU A 114 14.52 6.10 3.07
N HIS A 115 14.07 7.17 2.44
CA HIS A 115 14.33 8.56 2.80
C HIS A 115 13.04 9.35 2.63
N LEU A 116 12.94 10.53 3.25
CA LEU A 116 11.82 11.43 3.00
C LEU A 116 11.87 11.93 1.56
N SER A 117 10.72 11.98 0.90
CA SER A 117 10.60 12.51 -0.45
C SER A 117 10.85 14.02 -0.46
N GLU A 118 11.60 14.50 -1.45
CA GLU A 118 11.87 15.94 -1.62
C GLU A 118 10.62 16.72 -2.06
N GLU A 119 9.67 16.05 -2.71
CA GLU A 119 8.44 16.66 -3.21
C GLU A 119 7.33 16.71 -2.15
N ASP A 120 7.32 15.74 -1.23
CA ASP A 120 6.30 15.58 -0.20
C ASP A 120 6.92 14.95 1.06
N MET A 121 7.13 15.78 2.08
CA MET A 121 7.78 15.37 3.34
C MET A 121 6.96 14.35 4.14
N ASP A 122 5.68 14.18 3.82
CA ASP A 122 4.81 13.17 4.44
C ASP A 122 4.92 11.81 3.73
N MET A 123 5.74 11.72 2.68
CA MET A 123 5.94 10.52 1.88
C MET A 123 7.39 10.05 1.90
N LEU A 124 7.58 8.74 1.92
CA LEU A 124 8.86 8.07 1.77
C LEU A 124 9.17 7.87 0.28
N ALA A 125 10.44 8.02 -0.06
CA ALA A 125 11.02 7.61 -1.33
C ALA A 125 12.17 6.65 -1.05
N GLY A 126 12.44 5.73 -1.97
CA GLY A 126 13.47 4.74 -1.72
C GLY A 126 13.56 3.65 -2.75
N SER A 127 14.54 2.78 -2.54
CA SER A 127 14.82 1.64 -3.40
C SER A 127 14.91 0.37 -2.57
N GLY A 128 14.34 -0.70 -3.12
CA GLY A 128 14.19 -1.98 -2.47
C GLY A 128 13.17 -2.81 -3.24
N ASN A 129 13.00 -4.07 -2.87
CA ASN A 129 11.89 -4.83 -3.42
C ASN A 129 10.56 -4.30 -2.81
N PRO A 130 9.43 -4.34 -3.54
CA PRO A 130 8.19 -3.74 -3.05
C PRO A 130 7.71 -4.29 -1.70
N THR A 131 7.97 -5.57 -1.41
CA THR A 131 7.56 -6.21 -0.16
C THR A 131 8.35 -5.69 1.04
N GLU A 132 9.68 -5.60 0.93
CA GLU A 132 10.55 -5.04 1.97
C GLU A 132 10.28 -3.55 2.16
N VAL A 133 10.04 -2.81 1.08
CA VAL A 133 9.61 -1.40 1.15
C VAL A 133 8.34 -1.25 1.96
N ALA A 134 7.33 -2.09 1.73
CA ALA A 134 6.07 -2.04 2.48
C ALA A 134 6.26 -2.37 3.95
N ILE A 135 7.14 -3.32 4.27
CA ILE A 135 7.48 -3.70 5.65
C ILE A 135 8.26 -2.58 6.33
N GLN A 136 9.17 -1.92 5.62
CA GLN A 136 10.01 -0.88 6.22
C GLN A 136 9.36 0.48 6.31
N ALA A 137 8.30 0.73 5.53
CA ALA A 137 7.48 1.91 5.70
C ALA A 137 6.64 1.87 7.00
N MET A 138 6.40 0.69 7.59
CA MET A 138 5.62 0.57 8.84
C MET A 138 6.48 0.47 10.12
N THR A 139 7.82 0.37 10.00
CA THR A 139 8.76 0.22 11.13
C THR A 139 9.41 1.54 11.50
#